data_AF-A0A4Z2I5X6-F1
#
_entry.id   AF-A0A4Z2I5X6-F1
#
_cell.length_a   1.000
_cell.length_b   1.000
_cell.length_c   1.000
_cell.angle_alpha   90.00
_cell.angle_beta   90.00
_cell.angle_gamma   90.00
#
_symmetry.space_group_name_H-M   'P 1'
#
loop_
_entity.id
_entity.type
_entity.pdbx_description
1 polymer ?
#
loop_
_entity_poly.entity_id
_entity_poly.type
_entity_poly.pdbx_seq_one_letter_code
_entity_poly.pdbx_strand_id
1 'polypeptide(L)'
;MDLCVACGTRAKLPRIIGGVEATLGRWPWQVSLYYSNRHTCGGSIITSQWVVTAAHCVHNYRLPQVSSWVVYAGIVTRNSAKMAQHIGYPVEKIIYNKNYNHRSHDSDIALMKLRTPLNFSGQYVAHYKLCTQKRESGSLKT
;
A
#
# COMPACT_ATOMS: atom_id res chain seq x y z
N MET A 1 -18.88 -6.98 -25.96
CA MET A 1 -18.90 -8.04 -24.94
C MET A 1 -18.18 -7.51 -23.72
N ASP A 2 -18.98 -7.20 -22.72
CA ASP A 2 -18.70 -6.32 -21.61
C ASP A 2 -17.92 -7.00 -20.49
N LEU A 3 -16.86 -6.32 -20.03
CA LEU A 3 -16.23 -6.58 -18.73
C LEU A 3 -16.23 -5.26 -17.96
N CYS A 4 -17.40 -4.85 -17.49
CA CYS A 4 -17.47 -3.99 -16.32
C CYS A 4 -17.32 -4.91 -15.11
N VAL A 5 -16.09 -5.02 -14.58
CA VAL A 5 -15.90 -5.67 -13.28
C VAL A 5 -16.41 -4.70 -12.23
N ALA A 6 -17.59 -4.97 -11.66
CA ALA A 6 -18.06 -4.30 -10.46
C ALA A 6 -17.01 -4.50 -9.35
N CYS A 7 -16.25 -3.46 -9.07
CA CYS A 7 -15.31 -3.41 -7.97
C CYS A 7 -15.98 -2.81 -6.73
N GLY A 8 -15.51 -3.19 -5.53
CA GLY A 8 -15.97 -2.58 -4.28
C GLY A 8 -17.27 -3.13 -3.70
N THR A 9 -17.88 -4.16 -4.31
CA THR A 9 -18.96 -4.93 -3.67
C THR A 9 -18.39 -5.83 -2.59
N ARG A 10 -18.47 -5.39 -1.32
CA ARG A 10 -18.10 -6.21 -0.17
C ARG A 10 -19.27 -7.15 0.14
N ALA A 11 -19.07 -8.46 0.00
CA ALA A 11 -19.96 -9.43 0.62
C ALA A 11 -20.03 -9.13 2.13
N LYS A 12 -21.24 -9.04 2.71
CA LYS A 12 -21.44 -8.96 4.17
C LYS A 12 -21.05 -10.30 4.80
N LEU A 13 -19.75 -10.59 4.79
CA LEU A 13 -19.18 -11.69 5.54
C LEU A 13 -19.19 -11.29 7.02
N PRO A 14 -19.50 -12.23 7.93
CA PRO A 14 -19.35 -12.00 9.36
C PRO A 14 -17.93 -11.53 9.67
N ARG A 15 -17.81 -10.67 10.67
CA ARG A 15 -16.51 -10.17 11.14
C ARG A 15 -15.66 -11.38 11.54
N ILE A 16 -14.52 -11.58 10.89
CA ILE A 16 -13.54 -12.59 11.31
C ILE A 16 -13.03 -12.16 12.69
N ILE A 17 -13.45 -12.84 13.75
CA ILE A 17 -12.85 -12.73 15.08
C ILE A 17 -11.89 -13.92 15.20
N GLY A 18 -10.61 -13.66 15.47
CA GLY A 18 -9.58 -14.72 15.58
C GLY A 18 -9.03 -15.21 14.23
N GLY A 19 -8.61 -14.27 13.37
CA GLY A 19 -7.87 -14.64 12.16
C GLY A 19 -6.60 -15.44 12.47
N VAL A 20 -6.17 -16.27 11.52
CA VAL A 20 -4.92 -17.06 11.62
C VAL A 20 -3.76 -16.33 10.94
N GLU A 21 -2.54 -16.68 11.33
CA GLU A 21 -1.33 -16.18 10.66
C GLU A 21 -1.39 -16.52 9.17
N ALA A 22 -1.09 -15.53 8.31
CA ALA A 22 -1.07 -15.75 6.88
C ALA A 22 0.15 -16.60 6.51
N THR A 23 -0.03 -17.56 5.61
CA THR A 23 1.12 -18.24 5.00
C THR A 23 1.89 -17.26 4.12
N LEU A 24 3.21 -17.46 4.02
CA LEU A 24 4.06 -16.64 3.15
C LEU A 24 3.51 -16.63 1.71
N GLY A 25 3.44 -15.43 1.12
CA GLY A 25 2.91 -15.24 -0.25
C GLY A 25 1.40 -15.27 -0.39
N ARG A 26 0.61 -15.52 0.67
CA ARG A 26 -0.86 -15.52 0.57
C ARG A 26 -1.41 -14.17 0.11
N TRP A 27 -0.75 -13.09 0.52
CA TRP A 27 -1.09 -11.71 0.18
C TRP A 27 0.15 -11.02 -0.39
N PRO A 28 0.54 -11.32 -1.63
CA PRO A 28 1.85 -10.96 -2.18
C PRO A 28 2.01 -9.45 -2.43
N TRP A 29 0.91 -8.69 -2.39
CA TRP A 29 0.92 -7.23 -2.45
C TRP A 29 1.03 -6.56 -1.07
N GLN A 30 0.85 -7.30 0.02
CA GLN A 30 0.89 -6.73 1.37
C GLN A 30 2.31 -6.28 1.70
N VAL A 31 2.44 -5.04 2.19
CA VAL A 31 3.70 -4.51 2.68
C VAL A 31 3.57 -3.96 4.10
N SER A 32 4.70 -3.96 4.79
CA SER A 32 4.85 -3.29 6.08
C SER A 32 5.70 -2.03 5.92
N LEU A 33 5.20 -0.90 6.41
CA LEU A 33 5.84 0.39 6.33
C LEU A 33 6.53 0.71 7.65
N TYR A 34 7.83 0.97 7.58
CA TYR A 34 8.65 1.32 8.72
C TYR A 34 9.13 2.77 8.62
N TYR A 35 9.03 3.52 9.71
CA TYR A 35 9.62 4.83 9.88
C TYR A 35 10.64 4.77 11.03
N SER A 36 11.90 5.13 10.77
CA SER A 36 12.97 5.10 11.78
C SER A 36 13.03 3.76 12.55
N ASN A 37 13.02 2.65 11.80
CA ASN A 37 13.04 1.26 12.32
C ASN A 37 11.82 0.83 13.15
N ARG A 38 10.74 1.62 13.17
CA ARG A 38 9.48 1.26 13.82
C ARG A 38 8.40 0.98 12.77
N HIS A 39 7.66 -0.11 12.93
CA HIS A 39 6.46 -0.35 12.14
C HIS A 39 5.43 0.76 12.41
N THR A 40 4.96 1.40 11.35
CA THR A 40 3.99 2.50 11.41
C THR A 40 2.66 2.12 10.79
N CYS A 41 2.68 1.53 9.59
CA CYS A 41 1.47 1.25 8.80
C CYS A 41 1.65 0.04 7.88
N GLY A 42 0.57 -0.35 7.22
CA GLY A 42 0.59 -1.24 6.05
C GLY A 42 0.47 -0.47 4.73
N GLY A 43 0.58 -1.20 3.63
CA GLY A 43 0.33 -0.69 2.29
C GLY A 43 0.10 -1.82 1.29
N SER A 44 -0.10 -1.47 0.03
CA SER A 44 -0.25 -2.44 -1.06
C SER A 44 0.62 -2.07 -2.25
N ILE A 45 1.33 -3.06 -2.80
CA ILE A 45 2.10 -2.91 -4.04
C ILE A 45 1.11 -2.72 -5.19
N ILE A 46 1.27 -1.65 -5.97
CA ILE A 46 0.44 -1.39 -7.16
C ILE A 46 1.24 -1.47 -8.46
N THR A 47 2.57 -1.29 -8.38
CA THR A 47 3.52 -1.57 -9.47
C THR A 47 4.86 -2.01 -8.88
N SER A 48 5.85 -2.36 -9.70
CA SER A 48 7.19 -2.72 -9.21
C SER A 48 7.88 -1.62 -8.40
N GLN A 49 7.50 -0.34 -8.56
CA GLN A 49 8.13 0.77 -7.83
C GLN A 49 7.16 1.59 -6.98
N TRP A 50 5.88 1.22 -6.93
CA TRP A 50 4.87 2.03 -6.26
C TRP A 50 4.06 1.20 -5.27
N VAL A 51 3.92 1.77 -4.07
CA VAL A 51 3.06 1.29 -3.00
C VAL A 51 1.98 2.33 -2.73
N VAL A 52 0.73 1.89 -2.61
CA VAL A 52 -0.37 2.71 -2.08
C VAL A 52 -0.51 2.49 -0.58
N THR A 53 -0.77 3.56 0.16
CA THR A 53 -1.07 3.55 1.59
C THR A 53 -2.03 4.70 1.92
N ALA A 54 -2.34 4.90 3.19
CA ALA A 54 -3.16 6.00 3.65
C ALA A 54 -2.34 7.29 3.81
N ALA A 55 -2.96 8.45 3.58
CA ALA A 55 -2.31 9.74 3.82
C ALA A 55 -2.02 9.94 5.32
N HIS A 56 -2.89 9.48 6.21
CA HIS A 56 -2.69 9.60 7.65
C HIS A 56 -1.40 8.91 8.12
N CYS A 57 -0.96 7.85 7.43
CA CYS A 57 0.29 7.15 7.71
C CYS A 57 1.53 8.03 7.50
N VAL A 58 1.47 9.00 6.58
CA VAL A 58 2.64 9.73 6.09
C VAL A 58 2.54 11.25 6.25
N HIS A 59 1.35 11.82 6.46
CA HIS A 59 1.12 13.27 6.43
C HIS A 59 1.94 14.05 7.49
N ASN A 60 2.21 13.43 8.63
CA ASN A 60 2.94 14.05 9.75
C ASN A 60 4.47 14.06 9.55
N TYR A 61 4.97 13.45 8.48
CA TYR A 61 6.41 13.27 8.25
C TYR A 61 6.86 14.14 7.05
N ARG A 62 7.44 15.31 7.33
CA ARG A 62 7.87 16.29 6.31
C ARG A 62 9.29 16.00 5.75
N LEU A 63 9.61 16.61 4.59
CA LEU A 63 10.83 16.42 3.78
C LEU A 63 12.10 17.04 4.40
N PRO A 64 12.61 16.45 5.50
CA PRO A 64 13.88 15.73 5.36
C PRO A 64 13.77 14.23 5.72
N GLN A 65 12.58 13.74 6.07
CA GLN A 65 12.43 12.42 6.71
C GLN A 65 12.09 11.26 5.74
N VAL A 66 12.04 11.48 4.42
CA VAL A 66 11.75 10.40 3.45
C VAL A 66 12.79 9.28 3.51
N SER A 67 14.06 9.62 3.76
CA SER A 67 15.14 8.64 3.92
C SER A 67 14.98 7.71 5.13
N SER A 68 14.13 8.07 6.10
CA SER A 68 13.83 7.24 7.28
C SER A 68 12.73 6.21 7.02
N TRP A 69 12.12 6.23 5.83
CA TRP A 69 11.10 5.26 5.45
C TRP A 69 11.68 4.06 4.71
N VAL A 70 11.27 2.88 5.16
CA VAL A 70 11.61 1.59 4.56
C VAL A 70 10.33 0.77 4.37
N VAL A 71 10.18 0.17 3.20
CA VAL A 71 9.10 -0.75 2.88
C VAL A 71 9.64 -2.18 2.95
N TYR A 72 8.93 -3.07 3.64
CA TYR A 72 9.21 -4.50 3.62
C TYR A 72 8.08 -5.25 2.91
N ALA A 73 8.46 -6.09 1.95
CA ALA A 73 7.57 -6.93 1.15
C ALA A 73 7.95 -8.41 1.31
N GLY A 74 7.02 -9.32 1.03
CA GLY A 74 7.29 -10.77 1.10
C GLY A 74 7.58 -11.26 2.52
N ILE A 75 6.89 -10.71 3.52
CA ILE A 75 7.05 -11.05 4.94
C ILE A 75 5.71 -11.36 5.59
N VAL A 76 5.73 -12.21 6.63
CA VAL A 76 4.54 -12.51 7.46
C VAL A 76 4.76 -12.21 8.95
N THR A 77 5.93 -11.68 9.31
CA THR A 77 6.30 -11.38 10.70
C THR A 77 6.69 -9.93 10.89
N ARG A 78 6.49 -9.43 12.11
CA ARG A 78 6.99 -8.12 12.58
C ARG A 78 8.03 -8.25 13.69
N ASN A 79 8.45 -9.47 14.00
CA ASN A 79 9.46 -9.74 15.02
C ASN A 79 10.79 -9.09 14.59
N SER A 80 11.33 -8.20 15.42
CA SER A 80 12.52 -7.40 15.10
C SER A 80 13.76 -8.24 14.74
N ALA A 81 13.99 -9.36 15.44
CA ALA A 81 15.10 -10.25 15.16
C ALA A 81 14.98 -10.91 13.77
N LYS A 82 13.76 -11.33 13.40
CA LYS A 82 13.50 -11.89 12.06
C LYS A 82 13.54 -10.83 10.95
N MET A 83 13.13 -9.60 11.25
CA MET A 83 13.15 -8.49 10.30
C MET A 83 14.57 -8.10 9.86
N ALA A 84 15.58 -8.29 10.72
CA ALA A 84 16.98 -8.05 10.36
C ALA A 84 17.49 -8.92 9.19
N GLN A 85 16.82 -10.05 8.94
CA GLN A 85 17.15 -10.96 7.83
C GLN A 85 16.47 -10.58 6.50
N HIS A 86 15.56 -9.60 6.52
CA HIS A 86 14.78 -9.21 5.34
C HIS A 86 15.33 -7.96 4.68
N ILE A 87 15.27 -7.93 3.35
CA ILE A 87 15.67 -6.77 2.55
C ILE A 87 14.58 -5.70 2.66
N GLY A 88 14.94 -4.55 3.21
CA GLY A 88 14.11 -3.35 3.20
C GLY A 88 14.31 -2.55 1.93
N TYR A 89 13.24 -1.98 1.38
CA TYR A 89 13.25 -1.12 0.20
C TYR A 89 13.18 0.35 0.63
N PRO A 90 14.25 1.14 0.44
CA PRO A 90 14.23 2.56 0.77
C PRO A 90 13.24 3.35 -0.09
N VAL A 91 12.61 4.34 0.51
CA VAL A 91 11.65 5.21 -0.18
C VAL A 91 12.38 6.39 -0.81
N GLU A 92 12.05 6.66 -2.08
CA GLU A 92 12.56 7.81 -2.84
C GLU A 92 11.64 9.03 -2.69
N LYS A 93 10.32 8.81 -2.73
CA LYS A 93 9.32 9.89 -2.75
C LYS A 93 8.02 9.45 -2.09
N ILE A 94 7.40 10.37 -1.37
CA ILE A 94 6.05 10.21 -0.82
C ILE A 94 5.15 11.29 -1.42
N ILE A 95 3.96 10.90 -1.88
CA ILE A 95 2.94 11.78 -2.45
C ILE A 95 1.62 11.44 -1.78
N TYR A 96 1.13 12.28 -0.87
CA TYR A 96 -0.22 12.15 -0.34
C TYR A 96 -1.18 13.10 -1.08
N ASN A 97 -2.46 12.79 -1.05
CA ASN A 97 -3.48 13.62 -1.68
C ASN A 97 -3.48 15.03 -1.07
N LYS A 98 -3.40 16.07 -1.91
CA LYS A 98 -3.39 17.47 -1.48
C LYS A 98 -4.67 17.89 -0.74
N ASN A 99 -5.77 17.18 -0.98
CA ASN A 99 -7.06 17.42 -0.33
C ASN A 99 -7.22 16.62 0.96
N TYR A 100 -6.18 15.91 1.43
CA TYR A 100 -6.25 15.15 2.67
C TYR A 100 -6.58 16.06 3.86
N ASN A 101 -7.65 15.74 4.57
CA ASN A 101 -8.07 16.44 5.77
C ASN A 101 -7.75 15.59 7.01
N HIS A 102 -6.79 16.02 7.83
CA HIS A 102 -6.37 15.28 9.02
C HIS A 102 -7.41 15.20 10.14
N ARG A 103 -8.49 15.99 10.08
CA ARG A 103 -9.58 15.96 11.07
C ARG A 103 -10.70 15.00 10.67
N SER A 104 -11.10 15.00 9.40
CA SER A 104 -12.16 14.13 8.89
C SER A 104 -11.66 12.82 8.27
N HIS A 105 -10.35 12.73 7.97
CA HIS A 105 -9.75 11.68 7.15
C HIS A 105 -10.30 11.60 5.72
N ASP A 106 -10.88 12.70 5.21
CA ASP A 106 -11.24 12.76 3.80
C ASP A 106 -9.98 12.74 2.92
N SER A 107 -10.08 12.11 1.75
CA SER A 107 -8.96 11.95 0.80
C SER A 107 -7.73 11.25 1.39
N ASP A 108 -7.95 10.26 2.27
CA ASP A 108 -6.90 9.51 2.98
C ASP A 108 -6.16 8.49 2.09
N ILE A 109 -5.43 8.99 1.08
CA ILE A 109 -4.64 8.18 0.16
C ILE A 109 -3.27 8.81 -0.10
N ALA A 110 -2.26 7.95 -0.15
CA ALA A 110 -0.89 8.31 -0.48
C ALA A 110 -0.19 7.23 -1.31
N LEU A 111 0.85 7.66 -2.01
CA LEU A 111 1.74 6.84 -2.81
C LEU A 111 3.17 6.97 -2.28
N MET A 112 3.86 5.84 -2.19
CA MET A 112 5.29 5.77 -1.87
C MET A 112 6.02 5.17 -3.07
N LYS A 113 6.99 5.92 -3.60
CA LYS A 113 7.90 5.46 -4.65
C LYS A 113 9.13 4.81 -4.02
N LEU A 114 9.43 3.58 -4.42
CA LEU A 114 10.63 2.88 -3.99
C LEU A 114 11.84 3.32 -4.82
N ARG A 115 13.00 3.44 -4.17
CA ARG A 115 14.27 3.79 -4.83
C ARG A 115 14.70 2.71 -5.83
N THR A 116 14.45 1.45 -5.51
CA THR A 116 14.73 0.29 -6.37
C THR A 116 13.44 -0.47 -6.69
N PRO A 117 13.26 -0.98 -7.91
CA PRO A 117 12.12 -1.83 -8.25
C PRO A 117 12.10 -3.12 -7.44
N LEU A 118 10.90 -3.55 -7.04
CA LEU A 118 10.61 -4.88 -6.55
C LEU A 118 10.82 -5.90 -7.67
N ASN A 119 11.36 -7.05 -7.29
CA ASN A 119 11.49 -8.19 -8.18
C ASN A 119 10.26 -9.09 -8.04
N PHE A 120 9.46 -9.21 -9.11
CA PHE A 120 8.26 -10.06 -9.15
C PHE A 120 8.52 -11.48 -9.66
N SER A 121 9.76 -11.86 -9.92
CA SER A 121 10.10 -13.22 -10.37
C SER A 121 9.92 -14.30 -9.30
N GLY A 122 9.70 -13.91 -8.04
CA GLY A 122 9.40 -14.81 -6.93
C GLY A 122 7.90 -14.96 -6.64
N GLN A 123 7.51 -15.95 -5.84
CA GLN A 123 6.11 -16.25 -5.53
C GLN A 123 5.50 -15.35 -4.43
N TYR A 124 6.31 -14.56 -3.73
CA TYR A 124 5.91 -13.88 -2.48
C TYR A 124 5.65 -12.38 -2.64
N VAL A 125 5.98 -11.78 -3.79
CA VAL A 125 5.86 -10.35 -4.05
C VAL A 125 5.20 -10.13 -5.41
N ALA A 126 4.05 -9.47 -5.43
CA ALA A 126 3.31 -9.16 -6.65
C ALA A 126 2.45 -7.90 -6.46
N HIS A 127 2.02 -7.28 -7.55
CA HIS A 127 1.13 -6.12 -7.49
C HIS A 127 -0.33 -6.52 -7.29
N TYR A 128 -1.08 -5.66 -6.61
CA TYR A 128 -2.53 -5.67 -6.61
C TYR A 128 -3.05 -4.93 -7.85
N LYS A 129 -4.09 -5.47 -8.51
CA LYS A 129 -4.75 -4.81 -9.64
C LYS A 129 -5.73 -3.76 -9.13
N LEU A 130 -5.42 -2.49 -9.36
CA LEU A 130 -6.34 -1.40 -9.04
C LEU A 130 -7.59 -1.48 -9.91
N CYS A 131 -8.72 -1.13 -9.31
CA CYS A 131 -9.98 -1.03 -10.04
C CYS A 131 -10.04 0.32 -10.74
N THR A 132 -10.25 0.31 -12.06
CA THR A 132 -10.38 1.53 -12.85
C THR A 132 -11.86 1.83 -13.07
N GLN A 133 -12.31 3.02 -12.69
CA GLN A 133 -13.58 3.52 -13.20
C GLN A 133 -13.36 3.95 -14.66
N LYS A 134 -14.22 3.49 -15.58
CA LYS A 134 -14.26 4.10 -16.91
C LYS A 134 -14.60 5.57 -16.69
N ARG A 135 -13.80 6.48 -17.27
CA ARG A 135 -14.24 7.87 -17.45
C ARG A 135 -15.51 7.80 -18.29
N GLU A 136 -16.66 8.08 -17.70
CA GLU A 136 -17.81 8.48 -18.52
C GLU A 136 -17.40 9.77 -19.21
N SER A 137 -17.36 9.77 -20.54
CA SER A 137 -17.26 11.00 -21.30
C SER A 137 -18.59 11.75 -21.13
N GLY A 138 -18.74 12.42 -19.99
CA GLY A 138 -19.81 13.39 -19.78
C GLY A 138 -19.55 14.56 -20.72
N SER A 139 -20.24 14.58 -21.86
CA SER A 139 -20.41 15.80 -22.64
C SER A 139 -21.03 16.83 -21.71
N LEU A 140 -20.33 17.95 -21.45
CA LEU A 140 -20.97 19.15 -20.94
C LEU A 140 -22.08 19.49 -21.93
N LYS A 141 -23.33 19.27 -21.54
CA LYS A 141 -24.45 19.98 -22.15
C LYS A 141 -24.45 21.37 -21.51
N THR A 142 -24.10 22.37 -22.31
CA THR A 142 -24.45 23.78 -22.12
C THR A 142 -25.95 23.94 -21.99
#